data_AF-A0A8C6A1A7-F1
#
_entry.id   AF-A0A8C6A1A7-F1
#
_cell.length_a   1.000
_cell.length_b   1.000
_cell.length_c   1.000
_cell.angle_alpha   90.00
_cell.angle_beta   90.00
_cell.angle_gamma   90.00
#
_symmetry.space_group_name_H-M   'P 1'
#
loop_
_entity.id
_entity.type
_entity.pdbx_description
1 polymer ?
#
loop_
_entity_poly.entity_id
_entity_poly.type
_entity_poly.pdbx_seq_one_letter_code
_entity_poly.pdbx_strand_id
1 'polypeptide(L)'
;LQRTFSLHKAHSIKDMDNTFQLVRNIIPALTAKKHKGQDGRIGVVGGCQEYTGAPYFAAISALKVGADLAHVFCAKEAAPVIKSYSPELIVHPVLDSPNAVLEVEKWLPRLHALVVGPGLGRDGPILDSVKGILESSKARDIPVVVDADGLWLVAQQPALVHGYQKAVLTPNHMEFSRLYEAVLRGPVDSSDPRGSVLRLSQALGNVTVVQKGEHDLISDGQQALAHCCWLPWAPAPSQGSATTRPSRSMAALPPPPT
;
A
#
# COMPACT_ATOMS: atom_id res chain seq x y z
N LEU A 1 7.27 32.47 -24.61
CA LEU A 1 7.16 33.41 -23.47
C LEU A 1 6.55 32.67 -22.30
N GLN A 2 7.36 32.49 -21.27
CA GLN A 2 7.11 31.70 -20.06
C GLN A 2 5.81 32.10 -19.37
N ARG A 3 5.01 31.11 -18.94
CA ARG A 3 4.09 31.28 -17.81
C ARG A 3 4.65 30.50 -16.63
N THR A 4 5.50 31.19 -15.90
CA THR A 4 5.97 30.85 -14.55
C THR A 4 4.75 30.79 -13.63
N PHE A 5 4.44 29.62 -13.07
CA PHE A 5 3.48 29.52 -11.98
C PHE A 5 4.21 29.73 -10.66
N SER A 6 3.93 30.89 -10.06
CA SER A 6 4.50 31.34 -8.79
C SER A 6 4.02 30.48 -7.62
N LEU A 7 4.95 30.27 -6.69
CA LEU A 7 4.81 29.62 -5.39
C LEU A 7 3.71 30.26 -4.51
N HIS A 8 3.17 29.43 -3.62
CA HIS A 8 2.14 29.71 -2.59
C HIS A 8 0.70 29.85 -3.09
N LYS A 9 0.01 28.71 -3.19
CA LYS A 9 -1.43 28.66 -2.93
C LYS A 9 -1.71 27.47 -2.04
N ALA A 10 -2.24 27.74 -0.85
CA ALA A 10 -2.95 26.75 -0.05
C ALA A 10 -3.89 25.97 -0.99
N HIS A 11 -3.80 24.64 -0.99
CA HIS A 11 -4.68 23.78 -1.77
C HIS A 11 -6.12 24.26 -1.53
N SER A 12 -6.81 24.67 -2.60
CA SER A 12 -8.13 25.25 -2.48
C SER A 12 -9.08 24.20 -1.94
N ILE A 13 -9.92 24.57 -0.97
CA ILE A 13 -10.98 23.71 -0.40
C ILE A 13 -11.79 23.01 -1.51
N LYS A 14 -11.95 23.65 -2.68
CA LYS A 14 -12.60 23.10 -3.87
C LYS A 14 -11.92 21.87 -4.48
N ASP A 15 -10.58 21.79 -4.44
CA ASP A 15 -9.84 20.65 -4.98
C ASP A 15 -9.97 19.42 -4.05
N MET A 16 -10.00 19.67 -2.74
CA MET A 16 -10.31 18.63 -1.74
C MET A 16 -11.77 18.16 -1.87
N ASP A 17 -12.73 19.06 -1.98
CA ASP A 17 -14.15 18.72 -2.15
C ASP A 17 -14.37 17.86 -3.40
N ASN A 18 -13.73 18.20 -4.52
CA ASN A 18 -13.76 17.41 -5.75
C ASN A 18 -13.15 16.01 -5.55
N THR A 19 -12.06 15.89 -4.80
CA THR A 19 -11.43 14.60 -4.50
C THR A 19 -12.32 13.73 -3.62
N PHE A 20 -12.94 14.28 -2.57
CA PHE A 20 -13.91 13.56 -1.75
C PHE A 20 -15.16 13.16 -2.54
N GLN A 21 -15.61 13.98 -3.48
CA GLN A 21 -16.70 13.65 -4.40
C GLN A 21 -16.33 12.44 -5.27
N LEU A 22 -15.10 12.41 -5.81
CA LEU A 22 -14.60 11.27 -6.58
C LEU A 22 -14.55 9.99 -5.73
N VAL A 23 -14.05 10.07 -4.51
CA VAL A 23 -14.02 8.91 -3.58
C VAL A 23 -15.43 8.40 -3.30
N ARG A 24 -16.39 9.29 -3.02
CA ARG A 24 -17.79 8.91 -2.80
C ARG A 24 -18.40 8.18 -3.99
N ASN A 25 -18.03 8.57 -5.21
CA ASN A 25 -18.53 7.94 -6.43
C ASN A 25 -17.92 6.54 -6.69
N ILE A 26 -16.78 6.21 -6.06
CA ILE A 26 -16.14 4.89 -6.17
C ILE A 26 -16.77 3.87 -5.21
N ILE A 27 -17.32 4.33 -4.08
CA ILE A 27 -17.91 3.44 -3.07
C ILE A 27 -19.21 2.84 -3.64
N PRO A 28 -19.30 1.50 -3.79
CA PRO A 28 -20.48 0.86 -4.34
C PRO A 28 -21.68 1.08 -3.41
N ALA A 29 -22.84 1.37 -3.99
CA ALA A 29 -24.07 1.46 -3.21
C ALA A 29 -24.42 0.09 -2.59
N LEU A 30 -24.79 0.12 -1.31
CA LEU A 30 -25.33 -1.05 -0.61
C LEU A 30 -26.74 -1.32 -1.14
N THR A 31 -26.89 -2.39 -1.91
CA THR A 31 -28.17 -2.81 -2.47
C THR A 31 -28.55 -4.19 -1.97
N ALA A 32 -29.80 -4.37 -1.53
CA ALA A 32 -30.32 -5.63 -0.98
C ALA A 32 -30.30 -6.84 -1.94
N LYS A 33 -29.94 -6.62 -3.22
CA LYS A 33 -29.81 -7.67 -4.24
C LYS A 33 -28.43 -8.33 -4.29
N LYS A 34 -27.44 -7.79 -3.56
CA LYS A 34 -26.07 -8.29 -3.57
C LYS A 34 -25.87 -9.37 -2.51
N HIS A 35 -25.10 -10.39 -2.87
CA HIS A 35 -24.73 -11.49 -1.99
C HIS A 35 -23.33 -11.27 -1.41
N LYS A 36 -23.08 -11.83 -0.23
CA LYS A 36 -21.78 -11.76 0.47
C LYS A 36 -20.63 -12.12 -0.46
N GLY A 37 -19.67 -11.21 -0.57
CA GLY A 37 -18.49 -11.32 -1.41
C GLY A 37 -18.58 -10.53 -2.72
N GLN A 38 -19.72 -9.93 -3.07
CA GLN A 38 -19.84 -9.10 -4.28
C GLN A 38 -19.27 -7.69 -4.09
N ASP A 39 -19.15 -7.21 -2.85
CA ASP A 39 -18.69 -5.85 -2.51
C ASP A 39 -17.32 -5.85 -1.82
N GLY A 40 -16.36 -6.60 -2.37
CA GLY A 40 -14.95 -6.51 -1.95
C GLY A 40 -14.42 -7.77 -1.27
N ARG A 41 -13.47 -8.43 -1.94
CA ARG A 41 -12.76 -9.61 -1.44
C ARG A 41 -11.29 -9.27 -1.51
N ILE A 42 -10.70 -8.94 -0.36
CA ILE A 42 -9.36 -8.39 -0.28
C ILE A 42 -8.42 -9.50 0.21
N GLY A 43 -7.32 -9.71 -0.51
CA GLY A 43 -6.24 -10.59 -0.06
C GLY A 43 -5.11 -9.77 0.55
N VAL A 44 -4.56 -10.21 1.67
CA VAL A 44 -3.33 -9.67 2.26
C VAL A 44 -2.29 -10.78 2.22
N VAL A 45 -1.16 -10.53 1.57
CA VAL A 45 0.00 -11.41 1.46
C VAL A 45 1.09 -10.84 2.35
N GLY A 46 1.29 -11.47 3.51
CA GLY A 46 2.02 -10.87 4.62
C GLY A 46 2.08 -11.80 5.83
N GLY A 47 2.90 -11.46 6.81
CA GLY A 47 3.01 -12.20 8.07
C GLY A 47 4.03 -13.32 8.06
N CYS A 48 5.15 -13.06 8.72
CA CYS A 48 6.14 -14.03 9.17
C CYS A 48 5.97 -14.33 10.67
N GLN A 49 6.85 -15.17 11.20
CA GLN A 49 6.87 -15.57 12.60
C GLN A 49 6.86 -14.36 13.56
N GLU A 50 7.62 -13.32 13.25
CA GLU A 50 7.80 -12.14 14.10
C GLU A 50 6.72 -11.07 13.86
N TYR A 51 6.28 -10.88 12.62
CA TYR A 51 5.43 -9.75 12.21
C TYR A 51 3.98 -10.15 11.92
N THR A 52 3.27 -10.61 12.95
CA THR A 52 1.88 -11.05 12.86
C THR A 52 0.85 -9.90 12.91
N GLY A 53 1.19 -8.77 13.53
CA GLY A 53 0.27 -7.63 13.68
C GLY A 53 0.04 -6.83 12.40
N ALA A 54 1.07 -6.65 11.57
CA ALA A 54 0.98 -5.89 10.32
C ALA A 54 -0.06 -6.45 9.32
N PRO A 55 -0.05 -7.76 8.98
CA PRO A 55 -1.07 -8.33 8.09
C PRO A 55 -2.48 -8.29 8.70
N TYR A 56 -2.60 -8.43 10.03
CA TYR A 56 -3.88 -8.26 10.73
C TYR A 56 -4.44 -6.85 10.54
N PHE A 57 -3.63 -5.80 10.78
CA PHE A 57 -4.10 -4.42 10.65
C PHE A 57 -4.52 -4.10 9.22
N ALA A 58 -3.78 -4.57 8.22
CA ALA A 58 -4.17 -4.42 6.82
C ALA A 58 -5.53 -5.08 6.53
N ALA A 59 -5.71 -6.34 6.96
CA ALA A 59 -6.91 -7.11 6.68
C ALA A 59 -8.15 -6.60 7.43
N ILE A 60 -8.02 -6.31 8.73
CA ILE A 60 -9.15 -5.80 9.53
C ILE A 60 -9.57 -4.39 9.10
N SER A 61 -8.62 -3.57 8.63
CA SER A 61 -8.94 -2.24 8.11
C SER A 61 -9.74 -2.34 6.82
N ALA A 62 -9.43 -3.31 5.95
CA ALA A 62 -10.24 -3.59 4.76
C ALA A 62 -11.69 -3.95 5.14
N LEU A 63 -11.89 -4.84 6.11
CA LEU A 63 -13.24 -5.18 6.60
C LEU A 63 -13.97 -3.94 7.18
N LYS A 64 -13.29 -3.16 8.01
CA LYS A 64 -13.87 -1.95 8.64
C LYS A 64 -14.24 -0.85 7.65
N VAL A 65 -13.53 -0.76 6.53
CA VAL A 65 -13.81 0.21 5.45
C VAL A 65 -14.95 -0.27 4.55
N GLY A 66 -15.33 -1.55 4.62
CA GLY A 66 -16.52 -2.09 3.96
C GLY A 66 -16.26 -3.26 3.00
N ALA A 67 -15.09 -3.92 3.06
CA ALA A 67 -14.89 -5.17 2.34
C ALA A 67 -15.73 -6.30 2.96
N ASP A 68 -16.39 -7.10 2.12
CA ASP A 68 -17.18 -8.26 2.56
C ASP A 68 -16.32 -9.38 3.16
N LEU A 69 -15.14 -9.62 2.58
CA LEU A 69 -14.23 -10.70 2.97
C LEU A 69 -12.79 -10.22 2.93
N ALA A 70 -12.03 -10.58 3.97
CA ALA A 70 -10.59 -10.37 4.04
C ALA A 70 -9.89 -11.72 4.22
N HIS A 71 -9.01 -12.03 3.27
CA HIS A 71 -8.16 -13.21 3.25
C HIS A 71 -6.75 -12.81 3.65
N VAL A 72 -6.12 -13.56 4.55
CA VAL A 72 -4.71 -13.34 4.93
C VAL A 72 -3.92 -14.58 4.53
N PHE A 73 -3.00 -14.45 3.60
CA PHE A 73 -2.01 -15.47 3.26
C PHE A 73 -0.75 -15.16 4.04
N CYS A 74 -0.37 -16.05 4.96
CA CYS A 74 0.76 -15.86 5.86
C CYS A 74 1.61 -17.13 6.00
N ALA A 75 2.75 -17.01 6.67
CA ALA A 75 3.53 -18.16 7.12
C ALA A 75 2.71 -19.01 8.12
N LYS A 76 2.99 -20.31 8.20
CA LYS A 76 2.27 -21.24 9.05
C LYS A 76 2.31 -20.85 10.52
N GLU A 77 3.45 -20.36 11.00
CA GLU A 77 3.66 -19.96 12.39
C GLU A 77 2.93 -18.66 12.75
N ALA A 78 2.71 -17.77 11.78
CA ALA A 78 1.97 -16.53 11.98
C ALA A 78 0.46 -16.76 12.15
N ALA A 79 -0.07 -17.83 11.55
CA ALA A 79 -1.51 -18.04 11.41
C ALA A 79 -2.27 -18.20 12.74
N PRO A 80 -1.80 -18.96 13.75
CA PRO A 80 -2.50 -19.07 15.03
C PRO A 80 -2.68 -17.72 15.73
N VAL A 81 -1.66 -16.86 15.66
CA VAL A 81 -1.68 -15.53 16.27
C VAL A 81 -2.65 -14.61 15.52
N ILE A 82 -2.59 -14.59 14.18
CA ILE A 82 -3.51 -13.75 13.38
C ILE A 82 -4.97 -14.19 13.58
N LYS A 83 -5.23 -15.52 13.65
CA LYS A 83 -6.56 -16.08 13.89
C LYS A 83 -7.11 -15.75 15.28
N SER A 84 -6.24 -15.55 16.28
CA SER A 84 -6.69 -15.20 17.64
C SER A 84 -7.12 -13.74 17.77
N TYR A 85 -6.66 -12.86 16.88
CA TYR A 85 -7.05 -11.44 16.89
C TYR A 85 -8.48 -11.18 16.43
N SER A 86 -8.96 -11.91 15.42
CA SER A 86 -10.36 -11.81 14.97
C SER A 86 -10.83 -13.09 14.27
N PRO A 87 -12.04 -13.59 14.60
CA PRO A 87 -12.65 -14.72 13.90
C PRO A 87 -13.22 -14.34 12.52
N GLU A 88 -13.26 -13.05 12.16
CA GLU A 88 -13.81 -12.58 10.87
C GLU A 88 -12.83 -12.80 9.70
N LEU A 89 -11.53 -12.89 10.01
CA LEU A 89 -10.48 -13.04 9.01
C LEU A 89 -10.36 -14.48 8.52
N ILE A 90 -10.24 -14.65 7.20
CA ILE A 90 -9.98 -15.96 6.60
C ILE A 90 -8.47 -16.12 6.43
N VAL A 91 -7.82 -16.81 7.37
CA VAL A 91 -6.36 -16.94 7.41
C VAL A 91 -5.87 -18.26 6.80
N HIS A 92 -5.00 -18.14 5.80
CA HIS A 92 -4.42 -19.22 4.98
C HIS A 92 -2.91 -19.36 5.31
N PRO A 93 -2.51 -20.38 6.09
CA PRO A 93 -1.10 -20.67 6.40
C PRO A 93 -0.40 -21.38 5.23
N VAL A 94 -0.01 -20.63 4.19
CA VAL A 94 0.50 -21.21 2.94
C VAL A 94 1.80 -20.61 2.43
N LEU A 95 2.26 -19.45 2.94
CA LEU A 95 3.37 -18.71 2.30
C LEU A 95 4.74 -19.37 2.42
N ASP A 96 4.94 -20.21 3.42
CA ASP A 96 6.16 -20.98 3.68
C ASP A 96 6.11 -22.40 3.06
N SER A 97 5.03 -22.73 2.35
CA SER A 97 4.89 -24.01 1.63
C SER A 97 5.62 -23.97 0.29
N PRO A 98 6.26 -25.07 -0.16
CA PRO A 98 6.80 -25.19 -1.52
C PRO A 98 5.75 -24.94 -2.62
N ASN A 99 4.47 -25.16 -2.30
CA ASN A 99 3.34 -24.94 -3.21
C ASN A 99 2.58 -23.63 -2.95
N ALA A 100 3.19 -22.68 -2.23
CA ALA A 100 2.54 -21.42 -1.83
C ALA A 100 1.86 -20.70 -3.01
N VAL A 101 2.58 -20.55 -4.13
CA VAL A 101 2.07 -19.87 -5.32
C VAL A 101 0.80 -20.56 -5.84
N LEU A 102 0.83 -21.88 -5.98
CA LEU A 102 -0.33 -22.67 -6.45
C LEU A 102 -1.51 -22.59 -5.49
N GLU A 103 -1.28 -22.58 -4.18
CA GLU A 103 -2.37 -22.45 -3.20
C GLU A 103 -3.01 -21.07 -3.24
N VAL A 104 -2.22 -20.00 -3.37
CA VAL A 104 -2.72 -18.63 -3.48
C VAL A 104 -3.41 -18.40 -4.82
N GLU A 105 -2.88 -18.96 -5.92
CA GLU A 105 -3.47 -18.87 -7.26
C GLU A 105 -4.92 -19.37 -7.33
N LYS A 106 -5.29 -20.36 -6.53
CA LYS A 106 -6.69 -20.84 -6.43
C LYS A 106 -7.65 -19.75 -5.96
N TRP A 107 -7.15 -18.78 -5.20
CA TRP A 107 -7.92 -17.66 -4.66
C TRP A 107 -7.86 -16.42 -5.53
N LEU A 108 -6.78 -16.19 -6.27
CA LEU A 108 -6.58 -14.99 -7.10
C LEU A 108 -7.81 -14.63 -7.97
N PRO A 109 -8.48 -15.56 -8.70
CA PRO A 109 -9.66 -15.22 -9.51
C PRO A 109 -10.86 -14.71 -8.71
N ARG A 110 -10.88 -14.96 -7.40
CA ARG A 110 -11.95 -14.53 -6.49
C ARG A 110 -11.61 -13.17 -5.88
N LEU A 111 -10.33 -12.79 -5.77
CA LEU A 111 -9.95 -11.55 -5.09
C LEU A 111 -10.18 -10.34 -5.99
N HIS A 112 -10.67 -9.26 -5.41
CA HIS A 112 -10.86 -7.98 -6.09
C HIS A 112 -9.62 -7.09 -5.98
N ALA A 113 -8.83 -7.25 -4.93
CA ALA A 113 -7.54 -6.60 -4.78
C ALA A 113 -6.64 -7.40 -3.82
N LEU A 114 -5.34 -7.16 -3.93
CA LEU A 114 -4.31 -7.72 -3.07
C LEU A 114 -3.50 -6.62 -2.40
N VAL A 115 -3.09 -6.85 -1.16
CA VAL A 115 -2.10 -6.05 -0.44
C VAL A 115 -0.90 -6.96 -0.19
N VAL A 116 0.28 -6.59 -0.66
CA VAL A 116 1.49 -7.41 -0.57
C VAL A 116 2.54 -6.64 0.22
N GLY A 117 3.09 -7.27 1.26
CA GLY A 117 4.17 -6.64 2.03
C GLY A 117 4.02 -6.60 3.55
N PRO A 118 2.83 -6.35 4.13
CA PRO A 118 2.68 -6.17 5.57
C PRO A 118 3.23 -7.35 6.36
N GLY A 119 4.36 -7.15 7.03
CA GLY A 119 5.00 -8.16 7.87
C GLY A 119 5.52 -9.38 7.11
N LEU A 120 5.89 -9.27 5.83
CA LEU A 120 6.48 -10.40 5.09
C LEU A 120 7.81 -10.85 5.69
N GLY A 121 8.59 -9.94 6.27
CA GLY A 121 9.97 -10.21 6.61
C GLY A 121 10.82 -10.36 5.34
N ARG A 122 11.99 -10.98 5.48
CA ARG A 122 12.98 -11.11 4.40
C ARG A 122 13.54 -12.52 4.27
N ASP A 123 12.72 -13.50 4.63
CA ASP A 123 13.08 -14.91 4.45
C ASP A 123 12.99 -15.31 2.97
N GLY A 124 14.01 -15.98 2.47
CA GLY A 124 14.17 -16.30 1.04
C GLY A 124 12.98 -17.06 0.45
N PRO A 125 12.57 -18.20 1.03
CA PRO A 125 11.44 -18.99 0.52
C PRO A 125 10.11 -18.23 0.49
N ILE A 126 9.86 -17.37 1.49
CA ILE A 126 8.66 -16.51 1.52
C ILE A 126 8.74 -15.47 0.40
N LEU A 127 9.88 -14.82 0.22
CA LEU A 127 10.08 -13.83 -0.84
C LEU A 127 9.94 -14.45 -2.25
N ASP A 128 10.45 -15.66 -2.47
CA ASP A 128 10.28 -16.40 -3.72
C ASP A 128 8.81 -16.73 -3.99
N SER A 129 8.07 -17.11 -2.95
CA SER A 129 6.62 -17.35 -3.03
C SER A 129 5.86 -16.05 -3.37
N VAL A 130 6.20 -14.94 -2.72
CA VAL A 130 5.60 -13.62 -2.96
C VAL A 130 5.87 -13.13 -4.37
N LYS A 131 7.09 -13.38 -4.88
CA LYS A 131 7.45 -13.10 -6.28
C LYS A 131 6.50 -13.79 -7.25
N GLY A 132 6.33 -15.11 -7.11
CA GLY A 132 5.41 -15.87 -7.96
C GLY A 132 3.95 -15.41 -7.83
N ILE A 133 3.52 -15.02 -6.63
CA ILE A 133 2.19 -14.46 -6.39
C ILE A 133 2.01 -13.11 -7.11
N LEU A 134 3.01 -12.22 -7.07
CA LEU A 134 2.98 -10.94 -7.78
C LEU A 134 2.93 -11.13 -9.30
N GLU A 135 3.75 -12.03 -9.84
CA GLU A 135 3.76 -12.38 -11.27
C GLU A 135 2.39 -12.93 -11.71
N SER A 136 1.81 -13.82 -10.91
CA SER A 136 0.49 -14.40 -11.16
C SER A 136 -0.64 -13.38 -11.06
N SER A 137 -0.52 -12.42 -10.13
CA SER A 137 -1.48 -11.33 -9.99
C SER A 137 -1.43 -10.40 -11.20
N LYS A 138 -0.23 -10.07 -11.66
CA LYS A 138 0.02 -9.27 -12.86
C LYS A 138 -0.53 -9.91 -14.12
N ALA A 139 -0.28 -11.21 -14.31
CA ALA A 139 -0.81 -11.96 -15.44
C ALA A 139 -2.35 -11.97 -15.49
N ARG A 140 -3.01 -11.82 -14.34
CA ARG A 140 -4.47 -11.78 -14.19
C ARG A 140 -5.05 -10.37 -14.11
N ASP A 141 -4.19 -9.35 -14.16
CA ASP A 141 -4.57 -7.94 -14.07
C ASP A 141 -5.42 -7.62 -12.82
N ILE A 142 -5.03 -8.19 -11.68
CA ILE A 142 -5.68 -7.96 -10.38
C ILE A 142 -5.14 -6.65 -9.77
N PRO A 143 -5.94 -5.76 -9.18
CA PRO A 143 -5.40 -4.63 -8.42
C PRO A 143 -4.48 -5.05 -7.26
N VAL A 144 -3.29 -4.45 -7.14
CA VAL A 144 -2.31 -4.77 -6.10
C VAL A 144 -1.82 -3.49 -5.42
N VAL A 145 -1.78 -3.49 -4.09
CA VAL A 145 -1.06 -2.50 -3.29
C VAL A 145 0.21 -3.16 -2.75
N VAL A 146 1.37 -2.58 -3.02
CA VAL A 146 2.66 -3.07 -2.52
C VAL A 146 3.18 -2.11 -1.45
N ASP A 147 3.37 -2.62 -0.24
CA ASP A 147 3.82 -1.84 0.93
C ASP A 147 5.01 -2.52 1.62
N ALA A 148 5.69 -1.81 2.51
CA ALA A 148 6.72 -2.34 3.41
C ALA A 148 7.74 -3.29 2.73
N ASP A 149 7.90 -4.53 3.22
CA ASP A 149 8.84 -5.51 2.66
C ASP A 149 8.52 -5.93 1.22
N GLY A 150 7.27 -5.75 0.77
CA GLY A 150 6.92 -5.90 -0.65
C GLY A 150 7.63 -4.88 -1.52
N LEU A 151 7.81 -3.64 -1.03
CA LEU A 151 8.59 -2.61 -1.73
C LEU A 151 10.07 -2.91 -1.72
N TRP A 152 10.57 -3.54 -0.65
CA TRP A 152 11.94 -4.05 -0.61
C TRP A 152 12.15 -5.09 -1.71
N LEU A 153 11.24 -6.04 -1.88
CA LEU A 153 11.30 -7.03 -2.97
C LEU A 153 11.26 -6.37 -4.34
N VAL A 154 10.38 -5.38 -4.53
CA VAL A 154 10.29 -4.62 -5.78
C VAL A 154 11.56 -3.84 -6.07
N ALA A 155 12.23 -3.28 -5.05
CA ALA A 155 13.52 -2.60 -5.24
C ALA A 155 14.61 -3.58 -5.72
N GLN A 156 14.58 -4.84 -5.30
CA GLN A 156 15.51 -5.86 -5.81
C GLN A 156 15.16 -6.32 -7.23
N GLN A 157 13.86 -6.38 -7.56
CA GLN A 157 13.39 -6.82 -8.88
C GLN A 157 12.27 -5.92 -9.41
N PRO A 158 12.59 -4.73 -9.96
CA PRO A 158 11.58 -3.78 -10.44
C PRO A 158 10.67 -4.32 -11.56
N ALA A 159 11.14 -5.33 -12.30
CA ALA A 159 10.37 -6.00 -13.35
C ALA A 159 9.04 -6.61 -12.85
N LEU A 160 8.94 -6.93 -11.55
CA LEU A 160 7.71 -7.48 -10.96
C LEU A 160 6.52 -6.54 -11.13
N VAL A 161 6.75 -5.23 -11.04
CA VAL A 161 5.68 -4.23 -11.16
C VAL A 161 5.77 -3.41 -12.45
N HIS A 162 6.86 -3.51 -13.22
CA HIS A 162 7.04 -2.70 -14.42
C HIS A 162 5.86 -2.85 -15.41
N GLY A 163 5.20 -1.75 -15.76
CA GLY A 163 4.03 -1.71 -16.66
C GLY A 163 2.72 -2.21 -16.03
N TYR A 164 2.71 -2.54 -14.74
CA TYR A 164 1.52 -3.03 -14.04
C TYR A 164 0.68 -1.86 -13.53
N GLN A 165 -0.15 -1.26 -14.39
CA GLN A 165 -0.86 -0.02 -14.09
C GLN A 165 -1.85 -0.13 -12.91
N LYS A 166 -2.33 -1.35 -12.59
CA LYS A 166 -3.18 -1.60 -11.40
C LYS A 166 -2.37 -1.84 -10.10
N ALA A 167 -1.05 -1.74 -10.17
CA ALA A 167 -0.21 -1.74 -8.97
C ALA A 167 -0.11 -0.32 -8.39
N VAL A 168 -0.21 -0.22 -7.06
CA VAL A 168 0.01 1.00 -6.28
C VAL A 168 1.15 0.72 -5.30
N LEU A 169 2.21 1.50 -5.39
CA LEU A 169 3.36 1.41 -4.48
C LEU A 169 3.20 2.46 -3.38
N THR A 170 3.38 2.09 -2.11
CA THR A 170 3.20 3.01 -0.98
C THR A 170 4.48 3.28 -0.18
N PRO A 171 5.60 3.69 -0.81
CA PRO A 171 6.86 3.86 -0.10
C PRO A 171 6.85 5.02 0.90
N ASN A 172 7.40 4.79 2.08
CA ASN A 172 7.89 5.88 2.93
C ASN A 172 9.15 6.53 2.33
N HIS A 173 9.65 7.60 2.94
CA HIS A 173 10.84 8.32 2.45
C HIS A 173 12.06 7.40 2.19
N MET A 174 12.36 6.47 3.10
CA MET A 174 13.52 5.57 2.97
C MET A 174 13.30 4.49 1.91
N GLU A 175 12.09 3.93 1.84
CA GLU A 175 11.70 2.96 0.80
C GLU A 175 11.71 3.63 -0.58
N PHE A 176 11.28 4.88 -0.66
CA PHE A 176 11.26 5.65 -1.90
C PHE A 176 12.68 5.86 -2.43
N SER A 177 13.62 6.31 -1.59
CA SER A 177 15.01 6.49 -2.02
C SER A 177 15.63 5.20 -2.53
N ARG A 178 15.43 4.08 -1.83
CA ARG A 178 15.93 2.76 -2.26
C ARG A 178 15.34 2.33 -3.60
N LEU A 179 14.03 2.49 -3.75
CA LEU A 179 13.33 2.12 -4.99
C LEU A 179 13.76 3.04 -6.15
N TYR A 180 13.92 4.34 -5.90
CA TYR A 180 14.38 5.30 -6.89
C TYR A 180 15.79 4.99 -7.37
N GLU A 181 16.73 4.73 -6.45
CA GLU A 181 18.11 4.34 -6.78
C GLU A 181 18.16 3.03 -7.58
N ALA A 182 17.36 2.04 -7.19
CA ALA A 182 17.29 0.76 -7.89
C ALA A 182 16.78 0.88 -9.34
N VAL A 183 15.81 1.76 -9.58
CA VAL A 183 15.15 1.91 -10.88
C VAL A 183 15.91 2.88 -11.78
N LEU A 184 16.30 4.05 -11.26
CA LEU A 184 16.89 5.15 -12.04
C LEU A 184 18.41 5.21 -11.97
N ARG A 185 19.07 4.36 -11.16
CA ARG A 185 20.53 4.28 -11.01
C ARG A 185 21.17 5.61 -10.59
N GLY A 186 20.50 6.37 -9.73
CA GLY A 186 20.99 7.64 -9.20
C GLY A 186 20.22 8.08 -7.95
N PRO A 187 20.74 9.04 -7.18
CA PRO A 187 20.10 9.51 -5.95
C PRO A 187 18.82 10.29 -6.26
N VAL A 188 17.91 10.31 -5.29
CA VAL A 188 16.71 11.16 -5.34
C VAL A 188 17.11 12.63 -5.32
N ASP A 189 16.49 13.42 -6.20
CA ASP A 189 16.60 14.88 -6.14
C ASP A 189 15.63 15.44 -5.09
N SER A 190 16.18 15.78 -3.93
CA SER A 190 15.44 16.36 -2.81
C SER A 190 14.92 17.77 -3.09
N SER A 191 15.45 18.48 -4.11
CA SER A 191 14.98 19.82 -4.49
C SER A 191 13.69 19.79 -5.31
N ASP A 192 13.40 18.66 -5.96
CA ASP A 192 12.20 18.43 -6.76
C ASP A 192 11.51 17.10 -6.40
N PRO A 193 10.83 17.02 -5.23
CA PRO A 193 10.11 15.81 -4.82
C PRO A 193 9.01 15.38 -5.79
N ARG A 194 8.31 16.36 -6.40
CA ARG A 194 7.22 16.10 -7.36
C ARG A 194 7.75 15.51 -8.67
N GLY A 195 8.82 16.06 -9.23
CA GLY A 195 9.44 15.46 -10.40
C GLY A 195 10.10 14.13 -10.08
N SER A 196 10.63 13.93 -8.87
CA SER A 196 11.18 12.64 -8.45
C SER A 196 10.12 11.53 -8.42
N VAL A 197 8.95 11.76 -7.84
CA VAL A 197 7.86 10.76 -7.83
C VAL A 197 7.34 10.48 -9.25
N LEU A 198 7.26 11.51 -10.10
CA LEU A 198 6.85 11.41 -11.50
C LEU A 198 7.84 10.55 -12.31
N ARG A 199 9.14 10.86 -12.21
CA ARG A 199 10.21 10.11 -12.90
C ARG A 199 10.22 8.65 -12.50
N LEU A 200 10.04 8.35 -11.20
CA LEU A 200 9.99 6.96 -10.73
C LEU A 200 8.79 6.22 -11.32
N SER A 201 7.61 6.83 -11.28
CA SER A 201 6.39 6.24 -11.84
C SER A 201 6.53 5.96 -13.34
N GLN A 202 7.08 6.90 -14.11
CA GLN A 202 7.34 6.73 -15.55
C GLN A 202 8.35 5.61 -15.83
N ALA A 203 9.45 5.55 -15.07
CA ALA A 203 10.47 4.51 -15.22
C ALA A 203 9.95 3.10 -14.88
N LEU A 204 8.95 3.02 -14.00
CA LEU A 204 8.22 1.78 -13.70
C LEU A 204 7.10 1.48 -14.71
N GLY A 205 6.97 2.24 -15.80
CA GLY A 205 5.93 2.00 -16.82
C GLY A 205 4.56 2.52 -16.42
N ASN A 206 4.51 3.71 -15.81
CA ASN A 206 3.29 4.40 -15.34
C ASN A 206 2.55 3.62 -14.24
N VAL A 207 3.32 3.06 -13.31
CA VAL A 207 2.79 2.45 -12.07
C VAL A 207 2.49 3.56 -11.08
N THR A 208 1.38 3.45 -10.35
CA THR A 208 1.01 4.48 -9.36
C THR A 208 1.95 4.41 -8.16
N VAL A 209 2.54 5.55 -7.78
CA VAL A 209 3.42 5.68 -6.62
C VAL A 209 2.85 6.70 -5.65
N VAL A 210 2.72 6.31 -4.38
CA VAL A 210 2.29 7.14 -3.25
C VAL A 210 3.47 7.27 -2.29
N GLN A 211 4.25 8.33 -2.44
CA GLN A 211 5.35 8.65 -1.52
C GLN A 211 4.78 9.26 -0.24
N LYS A 212 4.83 8.48 0.85
CA LYS A 212 4.31 8.87 2.17
C LYS A 212 5.22 9.90 2.83
N GLY A 213 4.66 10.99 3.34
CA GLY A 213 5.41 12.09 3.95
C GLY A 213 4.55 13.02 4.80
N GLU A 214 5.04 14.23 5.09
CA GLU A 214 4.20 15.29 5.69
C GLU A 214 3.07 15.69 4.74
N HIS A 215 3.40 15.74 3.45
CA HIS A 215 2.46 15.77 2.35
C HIS A 215 2.71 14.51 1.51
N ASP A 216 1.66 13.72 1.30
CA ASP A 216 1.76 12.54 0.46
C ASP A 216 1.81 12.99 -1.00
N LEU A 217 2.80 12.51 -1.74
CA LEU A 217 2.93 12.78 -3.17
C LEU A 217 2.47 11.55 -3.95
N ILE A 218 1.52 11.76 -4.86
CA ILE A 218 0.90 10.69 -5.65
C ILE A 218 1.17 10.95 -7.13
N SER A 219 1.68 9.96 -7.85
CA SER A 219 1.86 10.05 -9.30
C SER A 219 1.48 8.75 -10.01
N ASP A 220 0.81 8.89 -11.14
CA ASP A 220 0.46 7.84 -12.11
C ASP A 220 1.39 7.84 -13.34
N GLY A 221 2.37 8.75 -13.38
CA GLY A 221 3.33 8.90 -14.48
C GLY A 221 2.94 9.97 -15.49
N GLN A 222 1.71 10.50 -15.40
CA GLN A 222 1.24 11.64 -16.18
C GLN A 222 1.23 12.91 -15.34
N GLN A 223 0.82 12.81 -14.08
CA GLN A 223 0.70 13.94 -13.17
C GLN A 223 1.19 13.60 -11.76
N ALA A 224 1.67 14.62 -11.04
CA ALA A 224 2.05 14.51 -9.64
C ALA A 224 1.17 15.41 -8.77
N LEU A 225 0.35 14.78 -7.93
CA LEU A 225 -0.52 15.43 -6.97
C LEU A 225 0.15 15.44 -5.60
N ALA A 226 -0.08 16.50 -4.82
CA ALA A 226 0.26 16.52 -3.40
C ALA A 226 -1.05 16.54 -2.62
N HIS A 227 -1.21 15.58 -1.72
CA HIS A 227 -2.35 15.51 -0.82
C HIS A 227 -1.86 15.71 0.61
N CYS A 228 -2.51 16.61 1.33
CA CYS A 228 -2.21 16.80 2.74
C CYS A 228 -3.20 16.02 3.59
N CYS A 229 -2.74 14.94 4.20
CA CYS A 229 -3.57 14.12 5.08
C CYS A 229 -3.60 14.75 6.48
N TRP A 230 -4.23 15.93 6.64
CA TRP A 230 -4.48 16.50 7.97
C TRP A 230 -5.70 15.86 8.60
N LEU A 231 -5.46 15.14 9.70
CA LEU A 231 -6.48 14.90 10.70
C LEU A 231 -6.39 16.04 11.75
N PRO A 232 -7.52 16.62 12.21
CA PRO A 232 -7.53 17.76 13.15
C PRO A 232 -6.83 17.53 14.50
N TRP A 233 -6.48 16.30 14.84
CA TRP A 233 -5.86 15.92 16.13
C TRP A 233 -4.34 15.70 16.04
N ALA A 234 -3.73 15.84 14.85
CA ALA A 234 -2.27 15.75 14.74
C ALA A 234 -1.61 17.03 15.29
N PRO A 235 -0.60 16.94 16.17
CA PRO A 235 0.03 18.13 16.74
C PRO A 235 0.74 18.93 15.65
N ALA A 236 0.42 20.23 15.59
CA ALA A 236 1.05 21.20 14.70
C ALA A 236 2.58 21.23 14.94
N PRO A 237 3.41 21.32 13.88
CA PRO A 237 4.84 21.44 14.07
C PRO A 237 5.15 22.79 14.74
N SER A 238 5.81 22.74 15.89
CA SER A 238 6.46 23.91 16.48
C SER A 238 7.54 24.38 15.52
N GLN A 239 7.52 25.67 15.16
CA GLN A 239 8.57 26.28 14.35
C GLN A 239 9.91 26.08 15.06
N GLY A 240 10.78 25.25 14.47
CA GLY A 240 12.13 25.01 14.98
C GLY A 240 12.28 23.72 15.78
N SER A 241 12.44 22.59 15.09
CA SER A 241 13.51 21.61 15.37
C SER A 241 13.38 20.43 14.41
N ALA A 242 14.48 20.15 13.69
CA ALA A 242 14.62 18.93 12.90
C ALA A 242 14.72 17.74 13.86
N THR A 243 13.59 17.09 14.15
CA THR A 243 13.58 15.76 14.77
C THR A 243 12.65 14.84 14.00
N THR A 244 13.27 13.82 13.40
CA THR A 244 12.67 12.63 12.79
C THR A 244 11.48 12.12 13.60
N ARG A 245 10.26 12.14 13.01
CA ARG A 245 9.12 11.39 13.55
C ARG A 245 9.24 9.90 13.17
N PRO A 246 8.83 8.98 14.06
CA PRO A 246 8.81 7.56 13.75
C PRO A 246 7.78 7.29 12.64
N SER A 247 8.13 6.37 11.75
CA SER A 247 7.24 5.81 10.74
C SER A 247 5.93 5.39 11.41
N ARG A 248 4.79 5.84 10.86
CA ARG A 248 3.46 5.40 11.26
C ARG A 248 3.31 3.92 10.95
N SER A 249 3.76 3.05 11.86
CA SER A 249 3.07 1.80 12.14
C SER A 249 1.87 2.14 13.03
N MET A 250 0.71 1.54 12.77
CA MET A 250 -0.46 1.66 13.63
C MET A 250 -0.12 1.05 15.00
N ALA A 251 0.25 1.88 15.97
CA ALA A 251 0.32 1.51 17.37
C ALA A 251 -0.04 2.70 18.27
N ALA A 252 -0.99 2.45 19.17
CA ALA A 252 -1.38 3.24 20.34
C ALA A 252 -2.08 4.60 20.11
N LEU A 253 -3.42 4.58 20.24
CA LEU A 253 -4.15 5.73 20.79
C LEU A 253 -3.90 5.75 22.31
N PRO A 254 -3.53 6.89 22.93
CA PRO A 254 -3.50 6.99 24.38
C PRO A 254 -4.94 6.95 24.94
N PRO A 255 -5.15 6.37 26.15
CA PRO A 255 -6.46 6.36 26.79
C PRO A 255 -6.93 7.78 27.16
N PRO A 256 -8.24 8.02 27.22
CA PRO A 256 -8.79 9.33 27.56
C PRO A 256 -8.43 9.72 28.99
N PRO A 257 -8.23 11.03 29.26
CA PRO A 257 -7.97 11.51 30.61
C PRO A 257 -9.20 11.33 31.50
N THR A 258 -8.99 10.84 32.71
CA THR A 258 -9.94 10.89 33.84
C THR A 258 -10.12 12.31 34.33
#